data_AF-A0A392US03-F1
#
_entry.id   AF-A0A392US03-F1
#
_cell.length_a   1.000
_cell.length_b   1.000
_cell.length_c   1.000
_cell.angle_alpha   90.00
_cell.angle_beta   90.00
_cell.angle_gamma   90.00
#
_symmetry.space_group_name_H-M   'P 1'
#
loop_
_entity.id
_entity.type
_entity.pdbx_description
1 polymer ?
#
loop_
_entity_poly.entity_id
_entity_poly.type
_entity_poly.pdbx_seq_one_letter_code
_entity_poly.pdbx_strand_id
1 'polypeptide(L)' 'PVYTELVKDFWPRCEIFTQEDADIEYENKVAEDPENNIGKSRTELCLREFTDTEIRTGCTGYEVTITQSTIAELLRI' A
#
# COMPACT_ATOMS: atom_id res chain seq x y z
N PRO A 1 -4.69 27.74 -1.09
CA PRO A 1 -5.69 26.79 -0.55
C PRO A 1 -5.34 25.35 -0.99
N VAL A 2 -4.41 24.72 -0.30
CA VAL A 2 -3.74 23.49 -0.76
C VAL A 2 -4.51 22.23 -0.34
N TYR A 3 -5.17 22.25 0.82
CA TYR A 3 -5.80 21.06 1.39
C TYR A 3 -7.07 20.60 0.63
N THR A 4 -7.93 21.53 0.23
CA THR A 4 -9.18 21.20 -0.48
C THR A 4 -8.95 20.66 -1.88
N GLU A 5 -7.84 21.03 -2.52
CA GLU A 5 -7.45 20.51 -3.84
C GLU A 5 -6.85 19.11 -3.68
N LEU A 6 -5.97 18.91 -2.68
CA LEU A 6 -5.43 17.60 -2.35
C LEU A 6 -6.53 16.56 -2.05
N VAL A 7 -7.52 16.90 -1.22
CA VAL A 7 -8.61 15.97 -0.90
C VAL A 7 -9.44 15.60 -2.13
N LYS A 8 -9.66 16.55 -3.06
CA LYS A 8 -10.37 16.31 -4.32
C LYS A 8 -9.60 15.40 -5.26
N ASP A 9 -8.28 15.50 -5.29
CA ASP A 9 -7.44 14.65 -6.14
C ASP A 9 -7.11 13.31 -5.48
N PHE A 10 -7.14 13.24 -4.15
CA PHE A 10 -6.80 12.07 -3.36
C PHE A 10 -7.85 10.96 -3.50
N TRP A 11 -9.10 11.23 -3.11
CA TRP A 11 -10.14 10.19 -3.00
C TRP A 11 -10.48 9.49 -4.32
N PRO A 12 -10.55 10.17 -5.48
CA PRO A 12 -10.84 9.49 -6.74
C PRO A 12 -9.68 8.65 -7.28
N ARG A 13 -8.46 8.83 -6.74
CA ARG A 13 -7.23 8.19 -7.24
C ARG A 13 -6.58 7.28 -6.20
N CYS A 14 -7.19 7.11 -5.04
CA CYS A 14 -6.71 6.15 -4.07
C CYS A 14 -7.24 4.76 -4.41
N GLU A 15 -6.42 3.76 -4.16
CA GLU A 15 -6.77 2.35 -4.32
C GLU A 15 -6.75 1.68 -2.96
N ILE A 16 -7.69 0.76 -2.76
CA ILE A 16 -7.70 -0.10 -1.58
C ILE A 16 -6.71 -1.22 -1.87
N PHE A 17 -5.70 -1.34 -1.03
CA PHE A 17 -4.68 -2.37 -1.07
C PHE A 17 -4.94 -3.37 0.04
N THR A 18 -5.25 -4.60 -0.36
CA THR A 18 -5.63 -5.70 0.52
C THR A 18 -4.50 -6.71 0.70
N GLN A 19 -4.72 -7.72 1.54
CA GLN A 19 -3.79 -8.84 1.68
C GLN A 19 -3.61 -9.57 0.34
N GLU A 20 -4.69 -9.74 -0.43
CA GLU A 20 -4.64 -10.39 -1.74
C GLU A 20 -3.74 -9.62 -2.71
N ASP A 21 -3.84 -8.28 -2.72
CA ASP A 21 -2.96 -7.43 -3.54
C ASP A 21 -1.50 -7.53 -3.08
N ALA A 22 -1.26 -7.64 -1.77
CA ALA A 22 0.06 -7.86 -1.20
C ALA A 22 0.64 -9.20 -1.67
N ASP A 23 -0.15 -10.27 -1.63
CA ASP A 23 0.27 -11.61 -2.03
C ASP A 23 0.59 -11.64 -3.54
N ILE A 24 -0.25 -11.02 -4.38
CA ILE A 24 -0.01 -10.87 -5.82
C ILE A 24 1.27 -10.06 -6.09
N GLU A 25 1.49 -8.94 -5.39
CA GLU A 25 2.72 -8.14 -5.51
C GLU A 25 3.97 -8.98 -5.16
N TYR A 26 3.89 -9.79 -4.12
CA TYR A 26 4.97 -10.69 -3.72
C TYR A 26 5.20 -11.77 -4.77
N GLU A 27 4.16 -12.46 -5.24
CA GLU A 27 4.26 -13.50 -6.27
C GLU A 27 4.86 -12.94 -7.56
N ASN A 28 4.43 -11.76 -7.99
CA ASN A 28 5.01 -11.07 -9.15
C ASN A 28 6.50 -10.80 -8.95
N LYS A 29 6.91 -10.35 -7.75
CA LYS A 29 8.32 -10.08 -7.46
C LYS A 29 9.17 -11.34 -7.41
N VAL A 30 8.61 -12.44 -6.90
CA VAL A 30 9.26 -13.76 -6.95
C VAL A 30 9.38 -14.25 -8.39
N ALA A 31 8.36 -14.04 -9.21
CA ALA A 31 8.33 -14.45 -10.62
C ALA A 31 9.34 -13.68 -11.50
N GLU A 32 9.73 -12.46 -11.13
CA GLU A 32 10.77 -11.68 -11.84
C GLU A 32 12.14 -12.38 -11.83
N ASP A 33 12.51 -13.02 -10.72
CA ASP A 33 13.77 -13.76 -10.57
C ASP A 33 13.59 -14.93 -9.58
N PRO A 34 13.01 -16.05 -10.02
CA PRO A 34 12.67 -17.16 -9.13
C PRO A 34 13.91 -17.77 -8.45
N GLU A 35 15.05 -17.83 -9.14
CA GLU A 35 16.26 -18.44 -8.59
C GLU A 35 16.79 -17.66 -7.38
N ASN A 36 16.67 -16.34 -7.39
CA ASN A 36 17.17 -15.50 -6.31
C ASN A 36 16.09 -15.04 -5.33
N ASN A 37 14.80 -15.05 -5.70
CA ASN A 37 13.74 -14.45 -4.89
C ASN A 37 12.90 -15.46 -4.11
N ILE A 38 12.92 -16.75 -4.47
CA ILE A 38 12.21 -17.80 -3.72
C ILE A 38 12.72 -17.88 -2.28
N GLY A 39 11.78 -17.89 -1.32
CA GLY A 39 12.07 -18.06 0.10
C GLY A 39 12.53 -16.80 0.82
N LYS A 40 12.69 -15.67 0.11
CA LYS A 40 12.93 -14.36 0.72
C LYS A 40 11.66 -13.79 1.32
N SER A 41 11.79 -13.07 2.43
CA SER A 41 10.72 -12.25 2.99
C SER A 41 10.42 -11.04 2.09
N ARG A 42 9.23 -10.43 2.27
CA ARG A 42 8.84 -9.20 1.57
C ARG A 42 9.90 -8.09 1.72
N THR A 43 10.40 -7.90 2.94
CA THR A 43 11.40 -6.89 3.25
C THR A 43 12.73 -7.16 2.54
N GLU A 44 13.14 -8.42 2.40
CA GLU A 44 14.32 -8.82 1.61
C GLU A 44 14.13 -8.64 0.09
N LEU A 45 12.88 -8.64 -0.37
CA LEU A 45 12.52 -8.31 -1.75
C LEU A 45 12.32 -6.80 -1.99
N CYS A 46 12.67 -5.97 -1.00
CA CYS A 46 12.44 -4.52 -0.98
C CYS A 46 10.95 -4.15 -1.16
N LEU A 47 10.04 -5.06 -0.79
CA LEU A 47 8.60 -4.79 -0.72
C LEU A 47 8.24 -4.28 0.67
N ARG A 48 7.18 -3.48 0.74
CA ARG A 48 6.65 -2.99 2.01
C ARG A 48 6.00 -4.14 2.78
N GLU A 49 6.18 -4.17 4.10
CA GLU A 49 5.43 -5.09 4.95
C GLU A 49 3.95 -4.73 4.92
N PHE A 50 3.11 -5.74 4.72
CA PHE A 50 1.67 -5.58 4.81
C PHE A 50 1.26 -5.88 6.26
N THR A 51 0.61 -4.93 6.91
CA THR A 51 0.15 -5.06 8.29
C THR A 51 -1.36 -5.17 8.34
N ASP A 52 -2.04 -4.21 7.70
CA ASP A 52 -3.49 -4.11 7.66
C ASP A 52 -3.93 -3.69 6.25
N THR A 53 -5.24 -3.70 5.97
CA THR A 53 -5.77 -3.09 4.75
C THR A 53 -5.42 -1.60 4.68
N GLU A 54 -4.92 -1.19 3.53
CA GLU A 54 -4.35 0.12 3.28
C GLU A 54 -5.11 0.85 2.18
N ILE A 55 -5.26 2.17 2.32
CA ILE A 55 -5.64 3.06 1.22
C ILE A 55 -4.35 3.68 0.73
N ARG A 56 -3.91 3.30 -0.47
CA ARG A 56 -2.68 3.81 -1.11
C ARG A 56 -3.05 4.86 -2.14
N THR A 57 -2.26 5.92 -2.22
CA THR A 57 -2.33 6.87 -3.35
C THR A 57 -0.94 7.22 -3.85
N GLY A 58 -0.79 7.27 -5.17
CA GLY A 58 0.38 7.81 -5.86
C GLY A 58 0.17 9.25 -6.32
N CYS A 59 -0.73 10.01 -5.70
CA CYS A 59 -0.99 11.38 -6.13
C CYS A 59 0.20 12.30 -5.82
N THR A 60 0.62 13.10 -6.81
CA THR A 60 1.61 14.19 -6.66
C THR A 60 3.03 13.78 -6.22
N GLY A 61 3.45 12.54 -6.48
CA GLY A 61 4.81 12.08 -6.14
C GLY A 61 5.05 11.94 -4.63
N TYR A 62 3.99 12.01 -3.83
CA TYR A 62 4.00 11.69 -2.41
C TYR A 62 3.09 10.49 -2.19
N GLU A 63 3.68 9.41 -1.72
CA GLU A 63 2.91 8.21 -1.43
C GLU A 63 2.27 8.34 -0.05
N VAL A 64 0.94 8.31 0.00
CA VAL A 64 0.21 8.29 1.27
C VAL A 64 -0.41 6.91 1.43
N THR A 65 -0.24 6.35 2.62
CA THR A 65 -0.86 5.11 3.05
C THR A 65 -1.70 5.40 4.29
N ILE A 66 -3.01 5.13 4.22
CA ILE A 66 -3.90 5.18 5.39
C ILE A 66 -4.27 3.75 5.75
N THR A 67 -3.92 3.29 6.94
CA THR A 67 -4.28 1.94 7.40
C THR A 67 -5.66 1.91 8.04
N GLN A 68 -6.29 0.74 8.05
CA GLN A 68 -7.53 0.52 8.81
C GLN A 68 -7.38 0.91 10.28
N SER A 69 -6.25 0.59 10.91
CA SER A 69 -5.97 0.95 12.30
C SER A 69 -5.98 2.47 12.52
N THR A 70 -5.45 3.24 11.57
CA THR A 70 -5.45 4.72 11.61
C THR A 70 -6.89 5.27 11.58
N ILE A 71 -7.76 4.67 10.78
CA ILE A 71 -9.18 5.06 10.70
C ILE A 71 -9.91 4.66 11.98
N ALA A 72 -9.65 3.47 12.51
CA ALA A 72 -10.25 2.98 13.77
C ALA A 72 -9.89 3.92 14.94
N GLU A 73 -8.62 4.30 15.06
CA GLU A 73 -8.14 5.26 16.05
C GLU A 73 -8.83 6.63 15.91
N LEU A 74 -8.95 7.14 14.69
CA LEU A 74 -9.64 8.41 14.40
C LEU A 74 -11.11 8.36 14.79
N LEU A 75 -11.79 7.25 14.52
CA LEU A 75 -13.20 7.05 14.83
C LEU A 75 -13.46 6.63 16.28
N ARG A 76 -12.40 6.33 17.05
CA ARG A 76 -12.47 5.81 18.42
C ARG A 76 -13.28 4.52 18.53
N ILE A 77 -13.07 3.61 17.59
CA ILE A 77 -13.71 2.28 17.53
C ILE A 77 -12.68 1.16 17.59
#